data_AF-A0A843IY70-F1
#
_entry.id   AF-A0A843IY70-F1
#
_cell.length_a   1.000
_cell.length_b   1.000
_cell.length_c   1.000
_cell.angle_alpha   90.00
_cell.angle_beta   90.00
_cell.angle_gamma   90.00
#
_symmetry.space_group_name_H-M   'P 1'
#
loop_
_entity.id
_entity.type
_entity.pdbx_description
1 polymer ?
#
loop_
_entity_poly.entity_id
_entity_poly.type
_entity_poly.pdbx_seq_one_letter_code
_entity_poly.pdbx_strand_id
1 'polypeptide(L)'
;MDDYDASNVEELKDKVKVLEERNVKLMAELQSAETDKRHSEAELFRVQKDLARLRNEMERIKAPPLIVATLRDILPDNRVVVKSSTGPDFVVTVSEYCPPEDLILGSRVALNKQTLSLMNVLPSSVDPVVSGAEIMEKPDITYDDIGGLKAQMLELREAVEDPLLRPELYEKVGIEPPKGVLLVGPPGTGKTLMAKAVAKAT
;
A
#
# COMPACT_ATOMS: atom_id res chain seq x y z
N MET A 1 -78.79 -11.66 -21.30
CA MET A 1 -77.42 -12.11 -21.00
C MET A 1 -76.40 -11.11 -21.53
N ASP A 2 -76.85 -9.89 -21.88
CA ASP A 2 -76.12 -8.93 -22.73
C ASP A 2 -75.66 -7.66 -21.98
N ASP A 3 -76.10 -7.43 -20.74
CA ASP A 3 -75.64 -6.30 -19.92
C ASP A 3 -74.25 -6.53 -19.29
N TYR A 4 -73.81 -7.78 -19.16
CA TYR A 4 -72.53 -8.13 -18.57
C TYR A 4 -71.34 -7.87 -19.53
N ASP A 5 -71.58 -7.93 -20.84
CA ASP A 5 -70.57 -7.66 -21.87
C ASP A 5 -70.37 -6.15 -22.10
N ALA A 6 -71.43 -5.35 -22.04
CA ALA A 6 -71.35 -3.90 -22.21
C ALA A 6 -70.56 -3.22 -21.07
N SER A 7 -70.82 -3.61 -19.81
CA SER A 7 -70.09 -3.10 -18.64
C SER A 7 -68.60 -3.46 -18.67
N ASN A 8 -68.25 -4.65 -19.16
CA ASN A 8 -66.87 -5.12 -19.24
C ASN A 8 -66.10 -4.39 -20.37
N VAL A 9 -66.77 -4.10 -21.49
CA VAL A 9 -66.22 -3.31 -22.60
C VAL A 9 -65.97 -1.86 -22.18
N GLU A 10 -66.83 -1.27 -21.37
CA GLU A 10 -66.67 0.09 -20.84
C GLU A 10 -65.52 0.18 -19.84
N GLU A 11 -65.42 -0.79 -18.92
CA GLU A 11 -64.29 -0.88 -17.98
C GLU A 11 -62.94 -1.13 -18.68
N LEU A 12 -62.94 -1.91 -19.76
CA LEU A 12 -61.77 -2.12 -20.61
C LEU A 12 -61.34 -0.84 -21.33
N LYS A 13 -62.30 -0.04 -21.82
CA LYS A 13 -62.01 1.26 -22.47
C LYS A 13 -61.40 2.25 -21.48
N ASP A 14 -61.91 2.31 -20.25
CA ASP A 14 -61.35 3.16 -19.19
C ASP A 14 -59.93 2.72 -18.81
N LYS A 15 -59.68 1.40 -18.70
CA LYS A 15 -58.32 0.87 -18.47
C LYS A 15 -57.37 1.20 -19.61
N VAL A 16 -57.80 1.11 -20.87
CA VAL A 16 -56.99 1.48 -22.04
C VAL A 16 -56.63 2.97 -21.98
N LYS A 17 -57.58 3.84 -21.66
CA LYS A 17 -57.34 5.28 -21.55
C LYS A 17 -56.34 5.62 -20.45
N VAL A 18 -56.48 5.01 -19.27
CA VAL A 18 -55.51 5.19 -18.16
C VAL A 18 -54.13 4.66 -18.53
N LEU A 19 -54.05 3.55 -19.27
CA LEU A 19 -52.78 3.00 -19.76
C LEU A 19 -52.12 3.89 -20.81
N GLU A 20 -52.91 4.51 -21.69
CA GLU A 20 -52.42 5.49 -22.67
C GLU A 20 -51.84 6.73 -21.98
N GLU A 21 -52.56 7.31 -21.01
CA GLU A 21 -52.07 8.45 -20.21
C GLU A 21 -50.78 8.10 -19.45
N ARG A 22 -50.71 6.90 -18.86
CA ARG A 22 -49.50 6.42 -18.17
C ARG A 22 -48.35 6.17 -19.13
N ASN A 23 -48.62 5.68 -20.34
CA ASN A 23 -47.60 5.50 -21.38
C ASN A 23 -47.01 6.84 -21.82
N VAL A 24 -47.85 7.86 -22.04
CA VAL A 24 -47.38 9.21 -22.40
C VAL A 24 -46.49 9.78 -21.29
N LYS A 25 -46.88 9.61 -20.02
CA LYS A 25 -46.07 10.07 -18.89
C LYS A 25 -44.74 9.33 -18.78
N LEU A 26 -44.74 8.00 -18.92
CA LEU A 26 -43.53 7.19 -18.90
C LEU A 26 -42.59 7.51 -20.07
N MET A 27 -43.12 7.80 -21.26
CA MET A 27 -42.31 8.23 -22.41
C MET A 27 -41.64 9.59 -22.13
N ALA A 28 -42.34 10.53 -21.51
CA ALA A 28 -41.77 11.82 -21.13
C ALA A 28 -40.69 11.69 -20.04
N GLU A 29 -40.92 10.84 -19.03
CA GLU A 29 -39.93 10.53 -17.98
C GLU A 29 -38.69 9.84 -18.57
N LEU A 30 -38.87 8.88 -19.48
CA LEU A 30 -37.78 8.20 -20.17
C LEU A 30 -36.95 9.20 -20.99
N GLN A 31 -37.61 10.10 -21.72
CA GLN A 31 -36.92 11.11 -22.52
C GLN A 31 -36.10 12.07 -21.65
N SER A 32 -36.64 12.51 -20.50
CA SER A 32 -35.91 13.33 -19.53
C SER A 32 -34.70 12.57 -18.94
N ALA A 33 -34.90 11.31 -18.54
CA ALA A 33 -33.82 10.48 -18.01
C ALA A 33 -32.73 10.21 -19.05
N GLU A 34 -33.08 10.03 -20.32
CA GLU A 34 -32.12 9.88 -21.41
C GLU A 34 -31.32 11.16 -21.64
N THR A 35 -31.94 12.34 -21.54
CA THR A 35 -31.21 13.62 -21.65
C THR A 35 -30.25 13.83 -20.49
N ASP A 36 -30.67 13.51 -19.27
CA ASP A 36 -29.84 13.64 -18.07
C ASP A 36 -28.65 12.65 -18.10
N LYS A 37 -28.90 11.42 -18.57
CA LYS A 37 -27.85 10.43 -18.81
C LYS A 37 -26.84 10.94 -19.83
N ARG A 38 -27.29 11.47 -20.98
CA ARG A 38 -26.39 12.02 -22.01
C ARG A 38 -25.56 13.18 -21.48
N HIS A 39 -26.15 14.05 -20.66
CA HIS A 39 -25.44 15.16 -20.03
C HIS A 39 -24.36 14.64 -19.07
N SER A 40 -24.71 13.68 -18.22
CA SER A 40 -23.79 13.07 -17.26
C SER A 40 -22.62 12.34 -17.94
N GLU A 41 -22.90 11.62 -19.04
CA GLU A 41 -21.87 10.95 -19.83
C GLU A 41 -20.92 11.95 -20.50
N ALA A 42 -21.43 13.09 -20.97
CA ALA A 42 -20.60 14.16 -21.53
C ALA A 42 -19.71 14.83 -20.48
N GLU A 43 -20.24 15.11 -19.28
CA GLU A 43 -19.45 15.63 -18.16
C GLU A 43 -18.40 14.62 -17.70
N LEU A 44 -18.74 13.34 -17.59
CA LEU A 44 -17.80 12.28 -17.27
C LEU A 44 -16.66 12.21 -18.28
N PHE A 45 -16.98 12.27 -19.58
CA PHE A 45 -15.99 12.27 -20.65
C PHE A 45 -15.05 13.49 -20.55
N ARG A 46 -15.58 14.67 -20.22
CA ARG A 46 -14.81 15.89 -20.02
C ARG A 46 -13.83 15.73 -18.85
N VAL A 47 -14.33 15.30 -17.69
CA VAL A 47 -13.51 15.08 -16.48
C VAL A 47 -12.44 14.01 -16.73
N GLN A 48 -12.77 12.93 -17.43
CA GLN A 48 -11.79 11.90 -17.80
C GLN A 48 -10.69 12.44 -18.70
N LYS A 49 -11.02 13.31 -19.66
CA LYS A 49 -10.03 13.97 -20.52
C LYS A 49 -9.12 14.91 -19.73
N ASP A 50 -9.69 15.66 -18.79
CA ASP A 50 -8.91 16.56 -17.92
C ASP A 50 -8.00 15.75 -16.98
N LEU A 51 -8.47 14.62 -16.44
CA LEU A 51 -7.64 13.69 -15.68
C LEU A 51 -6.49 13.12 -16.51
N ALA A 52 -6.74 12.70 -17.75
CA ALA A 52 -5.69 12.20 -18.63
C ALA A 52 -4.63 13.27 -18.93
N ARG A 53 -5.05 14.52 -19.11
CA ARG A 53 -4.14 15.66 -19.30
C ARG A 53 -3.29 15.91 -18.05
N LEU A 54 -3.92 16.03 -16.89
CA LEU A 54 -3.23 16.29 -15.62
C LEU A 54 -2.26 15.16 -15.25
N ARG A 55 -2.64 13.90 -15.50
CA ARG A 55 -1.74 12.75 -15.32
C ARG A 55 -0.52 12.83 -16.21
N ASN A 56 -0.68 13.19 -17.49
CA ASN A 56 0.45 13.35 -18.41
C ASN A 56 1.38 14.52 -18.01
N GLU A 57 0.81 15.62 -17.50
CA GLU A 57 1.61 16.73 -16.96
C GLU A 57 2.39 16.28 -15.71
N MET A 58 1.78 15.45 -14.86
CA MET A 58 2.43 14.88 -13.68
C MET A 58 3.57 13.92 -14.03
N GLU A 59 3.35 13.01 -14.98
CA GLU A 59 4.38 12.06 -15.44
C GLU A 59 5.60 12.80 -16.01
N ARG A 60 5.41 13.95 -16.67
CA ARG A 60 6.53 14.78 -17.15
C ARG A 60 7.33 15.39 -16.01
N ILE A 61 6.68 15.78 -14.92
CA ILE A 61 7.34 16.39 -13.76
C ILE A 61 8.11 15.33 -12.94
N LYS A 62 7.58 14.09 -12.87
CA LYS A 62 8.21 12.94 -12.23
C LYS A 62 9.22 12.20 -13.13
N ALA A 63 9.29 12.58 -14.41
CA ALA A 63 10.16 11.92 -15.37
C ALA A 63 11.64 12.03 -14.93
N PRO A 64 12.39 10.92 -14.97
CA PRO A 64 13.83 10.96 -14.79
C PRO A 64 14.48 11.93 -15.79
N PRO A 65 15.56 12.64 -15.42
CA PRO A 65 16.34 12.49 -14.20
C PRO A 65 15.87 13.39 -13.04
N LEU A 66 15.76 12.80 -11.84
CA LEU A 66 15.56 13.52 -10.57
C LEU A 66 16.89 13.63 -9.81
N ILE A 67 17.04 14.68 -9.00
CA ILE A 67 18.24 14.90 -8.19
C ILE A 67 18.02 14.24 -6.83
N VAL A 68 18.94 13.38 -6.40
CA VAL A 68 18.89 12.78 -5.06
C VAL A 68 19.43 13.77 -4.04
N ALA A 69 18.74 13.90 -2.91
CA ALA A 69 19.15 14.72 -1.78
C ALA A 69 18.85 14.00 -0.45
N THR A 70 19.37 14.55 0.65
CA THR A 70 19.07 14.07 2.01
C THR A 70 18.32 15.15 2.78
N LEU A 71 17.19 14.80 3.38
CA LEU A 71 16.41 15.71 4.22
C LEU A 71 17.21 16.03 5.50
N ARG A 72 17.45 17.31 5.78
CA ARG A 72 18.16 17.74 6.99
C ARG A 72 17.26 18.36 8.03
N ASP A 73 16.28 19.14 7.59
CA ASP A 73 15.40 19.88 8.49
C ASP A 73 14.02 20.09 7.85
N ILE A 74 13.00 20.23 8.70
CA ILE A 74 11.62 20.47 8.29
C ILE A 74 11.21 21.83 8.86
N LEU A 75 10.90 22.76 7.97
CA LEU A 75 10.52 24.11 8.33
C LEU A 75 8.99 24.24 8.37
N PRO A 76 8.48 25.24 9.12
CA PRO A 76 7.09 25.65 8.98
C PRO A 76 6.80 26.09 7.52
N ASP A 77 5.52 25.99 7.14
CA ASP A 77 5.00 26.38 5.80
C ASP A 77 5.37 25.44 4.65
N ASN A 78 5.44 24.13 4.90
CA ASN A 78 5.65 23.10 3.87
C ASN A 78 6.99 23.28 3.11
N ARG A 79 8.00 23.79 3.81
CA ARG A 79 9.37 23.95 3.33
C ARG A 79 10.29 23.00 4.07
N VAL A 80 11.35 22.57 3.40
CA VAL A 80 12.33 21.67 3.98
C VAL A 80 13.74 22.09 3.58
N VAL A 81 14.70 21.80 4.45
CA VAL A 81 16.13 21.94 4.14
C VAL A 81 16.63 20.60 3.64
N VAL A 82 17.17 20.58 2.44
CA VAL A 82 17.72 19.39 1.80
C VAL A 82 19.19 19.60 1.46
N LYS A 83 20.02 18.60 1.76
CA LYS A 83 21.40 18.55 1.27
C LYS A 83 21.39 17.87 -0.08
N SER A 84 21.63 18.63 -1.16
CA SER A 84 21.76 18.04 -2.49
C SER A 84 22.97 17.10 -2.54
N SER A 85 22.83 15.96 -3.22
CA SER A 85 23.99 15.08 -3.49
C SER A 85 25.08 15.77 -4.32
N THR A 86 24.71 16.80 -5.09
CA THR A 86 25.57 17.50 -6.05
C THR A 86 26.07 18.87 -5.57
N GLY A 87 25.81 19.28 -4.32
CA GLY A 87 26.18 20.64 -3.92
C GLY A 87 25.73 21.07 -2.52
N PRO A 88 25.34 22.36 -2.35
CA PRO A 88 25.05 22.95 -1.05
C PRO A 88 23.68 22.49 -0.49
N ASP A 89 23.38 22.99 0.71
CA ASP A 89 22.06 22.84 1.31
C ASP A 89 21.09 23.84 0.66
N PHE A 90 19.89 23.38 0.32
CA PHE A 90 18.82 24.18 -0.28
C PHE A 90 17.59 24.18 0.62
N VAL A 91 16.89 25.33 0.67
CA VAL A 91 15.52 25.39 1.20
C VAL A 91 14.58 25.20 0.03
N VAL A 92 13.79 24.14 0.07
CA VAL A 92 12.90 23.75 -1.03
C VAL A 92 11.47 23.57 -0.54
N THR A 93 10.51 23.78 -1.43
CA THR A 93 9.10 23.51 -1.16
C THR A 93 8.81 22.03 -1.33
N VAL A 94 7.99 21.48 -0.43
CA VAL A 94 7.47 20.12 -0.52
C VAL A 94 6.29 20.09 -1.48
N SER A 95 6.30 19.15 -2.42
CA SER A 95 5.16 18.94 -3.30
C SER A 95 3.96 18.43 -2.51
N GLU A 96 2.74 18.88 -2.85
CA GLU A 96 1.48 18.46 -2.21
C GLU A 96 1.24 16.94 -2.26
N TYR A 97 1.93 16.24 -3.15
CA TYR A 97 1.84 14.78 -3.28
C TYR A 97 2.70 14.00 -2.29
N CYS A 98 3.53 14.68 -1.50
CA CYS A 98 4.33 14.05 -0.45
C CYS A 98 3.62 14.29 0.89
N PRO A 99 3.05 13.25 1.51
CA PRO A 99 2.45 13.42 2.83
C PRO A 99 3.54 13.81 3.84
N PRO A 100 3.22 14.68 4.81
CA PRO A 100 4.20 15.09 5.83
C PRO A 100 4.64 13.95 6.74
N GLU A 101 3.87 12.86 6.79
CA GLU A 101 4.18 11.64 7.57
C GLU A 101 5.42 10.91 7.04
N ASP A 102 5.69 10.99 5.74
CA ASP A 102 6.86 10.34 5.10
C ASP A 102 8.14 11.17 5.26
N LEU A 103 8.02 12.44 5.66
CA LEU A 103 9.14 13.36 5.82
C LEU A 103 9.87 13.08 7.14
N ILE A 104 10.75 12.10 7.10
CA ILE A 104 11.64 11.75 8.20
C ILE A 104 13.02 12.37 7.97
N LEU A 105 13.56 13.03 8.99
CA LEU A 105 14.91 13.60 8.94
C LEU A 105 15.95 12.52 8.60
N GLY A 106 16.88 12.86 7.73
CA GLY A 106 17.89 11.92 7.22
C GLY A 106 17.40 11.04 6.07
N SER A 107 16.10 11.05 5.72
CA SER A 107 15.60 10.31 4.57
C SER A 107 16.21 10.80 3.27
N ARG A 108 16.39 9.87 2.34
CA ARG A 108 16.74 10.20 0.95
C ARG A 108 15.49 10.72 0.28
N VAL A 109 15.61 11.79 -0.48
CA VAL A 109 14.48 12.43 -1.17
C VAL A 109 14.88 12.71 -2.61
N ALA A 110 13.89 12.71 -3.51
CA ALA A 110 14.11 13.12 -4.88
C ALA A 110 13.59 14.53 -5.11
N LEU A 111 14.41 15.34 -5.76
CA LEU A 111 14.12 16.72 -6.11
C LEU A 111 13.92 16.82 -7.62
N ASN A 112 12.99 17.68 -8.04
CA ASN A 112 12.85 18.03 -9.44
C ASN A 112 14.11 18.76 -9.94
N LYS A 113 14.62 18.41 -11.13
CA LYS A 113 15.84 19.00 -11.68
C LYS A 113 15.75 20.51 -11.96
N GLN A 114 14.56 21.03 -12.30
CA GLN A 114 14.36 22.44 -12.67
C GLN A 114 13.99 23.30 -11.48
N THR A 115 13.05 22.85 -10.64
CA THR A 115 12.51 23.67 -9.54
C THR A 115 13.13 23.34 -8.18
N LEU A 116 13.90 22.26 -8.08
CA LEU A 116 14.42 21.69 -6.83
C LEU A 116 13.34 21.33 -5.79
N SER A 117 12.06 21.35 -6.16
CA SER A 117 10.96 20.95 -5.29
C SER A 117 11.07 19.47 -4.91
N LEU A 118 10.80 19.15 -3.64
CA LEU A 118 10.77 17.77 -3.17
C LEU A 118 9.58 17.05 -3.78
N MET A 119 9.85 16.00 -4.56
CA MET A 119 8.85 15.24 -5.31
C MET A 119 8.35 14.03 -4.53
N ASN A 120 9.27 13.27 -3.95
CA ASN A 120 8.98 12.08 -3.17
C ASN A 120 10.16 11.72 -2.26
N VAL A 121 9.86 10.93 -1.23
CA VAL A 121 10.85 10.29 -0.38
C VAL A 121 11.28 8.98 -1.04
N LEU A 122 12.58 8.74 -1.07
CA LEU A 122 13.20 7.52 -1.61
C LEU A 122 13.42 6.53 -0.45
N PRO A 123 13.34 5.22 -0.72
CA PRO A 123 13.68 4.23 0.29
C PRO A 123 15.11 4.44 0.80
N SER A 124 15.32 4.14 2.08
CA SER A 124 16.65 4.17 2.69
C SER A 124 17.62 3.34 1.84
N SER A 125 18.78 3.91 1.50
CA SER A 125 19.84 3.13 0.88
C SER A 125 20.30 2.07 1.87
N VAL A 126 19.88 0.83 1.66
CA VAL A 126 20.53 -0.30 2.28
C VAL A 126 21.89 -0.45 1.60
N ASP A 127 22.96 -0.55 2.39
CA ASP A 127 24.30 -0.82 1.86
C ASP A 127 24.23 -2.12 1.04
N PRO A 128 24.81 -2.20 -0.17
CA PRO A 128 24.87 -3.44 -0.94
C PRO A 128 25.40 -4.64 -0.14
N VAL A 129 26.28 -4.41 0.84
CA VAL A 129 26.77 -5.45 1.77
C VAL A 129 25.67 -5.96 2.69
N VAL A 130 24.79 -5.07 3.17
CA VAL A 130 23.64 -5.42 4.03
C VAL A 130 22.53 -6.08 3.20
N SER A 131 22.26 -5.57 2.00
CA SER A 131 21.30 -6.20 1.07
C SER A 131 21.78 -7.59 0.61
N GLY A 132 23.10 -7.78 0.42
CA GLY A 132 23.67 -9.10 0.13
C GLY A 132 23.69 -10.06 1.32
N ALA A 133 23.52 -9.56 2.55
CA ALA A 133 23.39 -10.36 3.77
C ALA A 133 21.93 -10.71 4.10
N GLU A 134 20.97 -10.15 3.37
CA GLU A 134 19.56 -10.50 3.49
C GLU A 134 19.37 -11.94 2.98
N ILE A 135 18.81 -12.80 3.84
CA ILE A 135 18.58 -14.20 3.51
C ILE A 135 17.45 -14.27 2.48
N MET A 136 17.81 -14.35 1.19
CA MET A 136 16.83 -14.43 0.09
C MET A 136 16.13 -15.80 0.03
N GLU A 137 16.75 -16.86 0.56
CA GLU A 137 16.22 -18.23 0.54
C GLU A 137 16.31 -18.89 1.92
N LYS A 138 15.21 -19.50 2.38
CA LYS A 138 15.20 -20.29 3.61
C LYS A 138 16.17 -21.48 3.47
N PRO A 139 17.04 -21.75 4.46
CA PRO A 139 17.94 -22.90 4.41
C PRO A 139 17.17 -24.23 4.30
N ASP A 140 17.75 -25.24 3.64
CA ASP A 140 17.12 -26.56 3.48
C ASP A 140 17.29 -27.50 4.69
N ILE A 141 18.08 -27.14 5.68
CA ILE A 141 18.42 -28.00 6.82
C ILE A 141 17.28 -28.02 7.83
N THR A 142 16.88 -29.22 8.26
CA THR A 142 15.86 -29.44 9.31
C THR A 142 16.50 -29.86 10.62
N TYR A 143 15.70 -29.90 11.70
CA TYR A 143 16.16 -30.40 13.00
C TYR A 143 16.57 -31.87 12.97
N ASP A 144 15.94 -32.68 12.12
CA ASP A 144 16.22 -34.10 11.99
C ASP A 144 17.60 -34.38 11.36
N ASP A 145 18.14 -33.40 10.63
CA ASP A 145 19.47 -33.47 10.01
C ASP A 145 20.61 -33.27 11.03
N ILE A 146 20.31 -32.95 12.30
CA ILE A 146 21.29 -32.60 13.33
C ILE A 146 21.36 -33.71 14.40
N GLY A 147 22.41 -34.53 14.31
CA GLY A 147 22.67 -35.62 15.25
C GLY A 147 23.28 -35.17 16.59
N GLY A 148 22.87 -35.81 17.68
CA GLY A 148 23.55 -35.75 18.99
C GLY A 148 23.35 -34.48 19.83
N LEU A 149 22.67 -33.45 19.31
CA LEU A 149 22.51 -32.13 19.97
C LEU A 149 21.06 -31.82 20.36
N LYS A 150 20.26 -32.85 20.70
CA LYS A 150 18.81 -32.69 20.93
C LYS A 150 18.48 -31.74 22.09
N ALA A 151 19.25 -31.80 23.18
CA ALA A 151 19.01 -30.94 24.34
C ALA A 151 19.29 -29.46 24.02
N GLN A 152 20.43 -29.18 23.38
CA GLN A 152 20.81 -27.83 22.98
C GLN A 152 19.86 -27.27 21.92
N MET A 153 19.32 -28.13 21.04
CA MET A 153 18.34 -27.72 20.06
C MET A 153 17.01 -27.32 20.71
N LEU A 154 16.58 -28.07 21.72
CA LEU A 154 15.37 -27.75 22.47
C LEU A 154 15.49 -26.40 23.16
N GLU A 155 16.61 -26.15 23.86
CA GLU A 155 16.87 -24.86 24.51
C GLU A 155 16.91 -23.70 23.51
N LEU A 156 17.58 -23.89 22.37
CA LEU A 156 17.65 -22.88 21.31
C LEU A 156 16.26 -22.59 20.71
N ARG A 157 15.45 -23.63 20.53
CA ARG A 157 14.09 -23.54 20.02
C ARG A 157 13.18 -22.78 20.98
N GLU A 158 13.18 -23.14 22.25
CA GLU A 158 12.40 -22.43 23.28
C GLU A 158 12.83 -20.97 23.39
N ALA A 159 14.14 -20.69 23.33
CA ALA A 159 14.63 -19.32 23.43
C ALA A 159 14.28 -18.43 22.22
N VAL A 160 14.02 -19.00 21.03
CA VAL A 160 13.77 -18.24 19.80
C VAL A 160 12.31 -18.34 19.36
N GLU A 161 11.75 -19.55 19.27
CA GLU A 161 10.38 -19.77 18.79
C GLU A 161 9.33 -19.35 19.81
N ASP A 162 9.51 -19.62 21.12
CA ASP A 162 8.45 -19.32 22.09
C ASP A 162 8.14 -17.82 22.22
N PRO A 163 9.13 -16.92 22.27
CA PRO A 163 8.86 -15.48 22.22
C PRO A 163 8.14 -15.03 20.95
N LEU A 164 8.44 -15.66 19.81
CA LEU A 164 7.86 -15.29 18.51
C LEU A 164 6.44 -15.83 18.33
N LEU A 165 6.19 -17.08 18.76
CA LEU A 165 4.91 -17.77 18.58
C LEU A 165 3.92 -17.47 19.72
N ARG A 166 4.40 -17.20 20.93
CA ARG A 166 3.57 -17.05 22.14
C ARG A 166 3.99 -15.84 23.00
N PRO A 167 4.04 -14.61 22.45
CA PRO A 167 4.44 -13.42 23.21
C PRO A 167 3.54 -13.15 24.42
N GLU A 168 2.25 -13.48 24.33
CA GLU A 168 1.28 -13.28 25.42
C GLU A 168 1.65 -14.03 26.72
N LEU A 169 2.36 -15.15 26.63
CA LEU A 169 2.78 -15.90 27.83
C LEU A 169 3.82 -15.11 28.63
N TYR A 170 4.72 -14.41 27.95
CA TYR A 170 5.75 -13.58 28.58
C TYR A 170 5.12 -12.36 29.26
N GLU A 171 4.12 -11.74 28.63
CA GLU A 171 3.35 -10.64 29.21
C GLU A 171 2.55 -11.08 30.46
N LYS A 172 1.87 -12.23 30.40
CA LYS A 172 1.08 -12.76 31.53
C LYS A 172 1.94 -13.13 32.74
N VAL A 173 3.14 -13.67 32.49
CA VAL A 173 4.11 -14.01 33.54
C VAL A 173 4.88 -12.77 34.02
N GLY A 174 4.91 -11.70 33.23
CA GLY A 174 5.59 -10.45 33.55
C GLY A 174 7.11 -10.53 33.40
N ILE A 175 7.60 -11.35 32.47
CA ILE A 175 9.03 -11.53 32.19
C ILE A 175 9.37 -11.03 30.78
N GLU A 176 10.55 -10.43 30.61
CA GLU A 176 11.03 -10.04 29.28
C GLU A 176 11.53 -11.26 28.50
N PRO A 177 11.18 -11.40 27.21
CA PRO A 177 11.72 -12.46 26.38
C PRO A 177 13.23 -12.29 26.15
N PRO A 178 13.98 -13.40 25.96
CA PRO A 178 15.40 -13.34 25.64
C PRO A 178 15.64 -12.60 24.31
N LYS A 179 16.61 -11.68 24.30
CA LYS A 179 16.91 -10.84 23.12
C LYS A 179 17.81 -11.53 22.08
N GLY A 180 18.43 -12.64 22.45
CA GLY A 180 19.33 -13.39 21.57
C GLY A 180 19.99 -14.56 22.29
N VAL A 181 20.55 -15.48 21.51
CA VAL A 181 21.22 -16.68 22.00
C VAL A 181 22.66 -16.68 21.53
N LEU A 182 23.59 -17.05 22.41
CA LEU A 182 25.01 -17.17 22.10
C LEU A 182 25.41 -18.65 22.03
N LEU A 183 25.80 -19.11 20.84
CA LEU A 183 26.30 -20.47 20.63
C LEU A 183 27.84 -20.49 20.75
N VAL A 184 28.37 -21.14 21.80
CA VAL A 184 29.83 -21.23 22.06
C VAL A 184 30.33 -22.67 21.94
N GLY A 185 31.54 -22.85 21.41
CA GLY A 185 32.27 -24.11 21.47
C GLY A 185 33.37 -24.21 20.40
N PRO A 186 34.12 -25.33 20.37
CA PRO A 186 35.13 -25.59 19.33
C PRO A 186 34.57 -25.51 17.89
N PRO A 187 35.38 -25.21 16.87
CA PRO A 187 34.92 -25.28 15.48
C PRO A 187 34.47 -26.70 15.12
N GLY A 188 33.45 -26.83 14.26
CA GLY A 188 32.94 -28.14 13.81
C GLY A 188 31.85 -28.78 14.68
N THR A 189 31.42 -28.16 15.78
CA THR A 189 30.36 -28.72 16.67
C THR A 189 28.92 -28.40 16.23
N GLY A 190 28.70 -28.08 14.95
CA GLY A 190 27.33 -27.89 14.42
C GLY A 190 26.63 -26.56 14.74
N LYS A 191 27.29 -25.56 15.34
CA LYS A 191 26.67 -24.25 15.68
C LYS A 191 25.95 -23.58 14.50
N THR A 192 26.60 -23.50 13.35
CA THR A 192 26.01 -22.93 12.13
C THR A 192 24.87 -23.79 11.58
N LEU A 193 24.94 -25.12 11.74
CA LEU A 193 23.85 -26.01 11.32
C LEU A 193 22.61 -25.82 12.20
N MET A 194 22.79 -25.69 13.52
CA MET A 194 21.69 -25.40 14.45
C MET A 194 21.00 -24.08 14.10
N ALA A 195 21.77 -23.02 13.85
CA ALA A 195 21.22 -21.74 13.43
C ALA A 195 20.42 -21.83 12.11
N LYS A 196 20.93 -22.60 11.12
CA LYS A 196 20.22 -22.81 9.85
C LYS A 196 18.91 -23.58 10.01
N ALA A 197 18.88 -24.59 10.88
CA ALA A 197 17.67 -25.37 11.16
C ALA A 197 16.57 -24.52 11.81
N VAL A 198 16.93 -23.68 12.78
CA VAL A 198 15.99 -22.73 13.40
C VAL A 198 15.48 -21.72 12.39
N ALA A 199 16.37 -21.14 11.57
CA ALA A 199 15.99 -20.19 10.53
C ALA A 199 15.05 -20.78 9.46
N LYS A 200 15.05 -22.10 9.25
CA LYS A 200 14.09 -22.78 8.39
C LYS A 200 12.72 -22.93 9.05
N ALA A 201 12.72 -23.26 10.35
CA ALA A 201 11.52 -23.60 11.13
C ALA A 201 10.61 -22.39 11.41
N THR A 202 11.19 -21.19 11.50
CA THR A 202 10.49 -19.89 11.60
C THR A 202 10.41 -19.20 10.24
#